data_AF-A0A0A2HYM1-F1
#
_entry.id   AF-A0A0A2HYM1-F1
#
_cell.length_a   1.000
_cell.length_b   1.000
_cell.length_c   1.000
_cell.angle_alpha   90.00
_cell.angle_beta   90.00
_cell.angle_gamma   90.00
#
_symmetry.space_group_name_H-M   'P 1'
#
loop_
_entity.id
_entity.type
_entity.pdbx_description
1 polymer ?
#
loop_
_entity_poly.entity_id
_entity_poly.type
_entity_poly.pdbx_seq_one_letter_code
_entity_poly.pdbx_strand_id
1 'polypeptide(L)'
;MEIIQSETFKEWFARLRDRQAQARIAARIRRASLGNLGDMKPLREGLLELRIDYDPGYRLYCIRKGQILIVLLSGGDKKQPERRH
;
A
#
# COMPACT_ATOMS: atom_id res chain seq x y z
N MET A 1 -0.17 -10.69 13.09
CA MET A 1 -1.01 -10.80 11.87
C MET A 1 -0.11 -11.20 10.72
N GLU A 2 -0.47 -12.23 9.97
CA GLU A 2 0.30 -12.66 8.80
C GLU A 2 0.05 -11.71 7.62
N ILE A 3 1.11 -11.37 6.87
CA ILE A 3 1.01 -10.54 5.68
C ILE A 3 1.35 -11.39 4.45
N ILE A 4 0.40 -11.51 3.53
CA ILE A 4 0.63 -12.12 2.22
C ILE A 4 0.68 -11.00 1.19
N GLN A 5 1.74 -10.96 0.38
CA GLN A 5 1.86 -10.02 -0.72
C GLN A 5 1.59 -10.74 -2.03
N SER A 6 0.66 -10.22 -2.83
CA SER A 6 0.42 -10.69 -4.18
C SER A 6 1.68 -10.53 -5.04
N GLU A 7 1.78 -11.33 -6.10
CA GLU A 7 2.85 -11.19 -7.08
C GLU A 7 2.82 -9.80 -7.73
N THR A 8 1.62 -9.33 -8.10
CA THR A 8 1.41 -7.98 -8.67
C THR A 8 1.96 -6.88 -7.76
N PHE A 9 1.75 -6.97 -6.44
CA PHE A 9 2.31 -6.01 -5.50
C PHE A 9 3.84 -6.08 -5.47
N LYS A 10 4.41 -7.29 -5.40
CA LYS A 10 5.87 -7.47 -5.35
C LYS A 10 6.55 -6.88 -6.60
N GLU A 11 6.00 -7.17 -7.78
CA GLU A 11 6.51 -6.63 -9.05
C GLU A 11 6.41 -5.11 -9.11
N TRP A 12 5.24 -4.56 -8.75
CA TRP A 12 5.03 -3.12 -8.69
C TRP A 12 6.00 -2.45 -7.71
N PHE A 13 6.15 -3.01 -6.52
CA PHE A 13 7.02 -2.48 -5.47
C PHE A 13 8.49 -2.51 -5.88
N ALA A 14 8.94 -3.59 -6.53
CA ALA A 14 10.29 -3.72 -7.08
C ALA A 14 10.59 -2.68 -8.18
N ARG A 15 9.58 -2.32 -8.98
CA ARG A 15 9.70 -1.32 -10.06
C ARG A 15 9.55 0.13 -9.60
N LEU A 16 9.18 0.36 -8.33
CA LEU A 16 8.96 1.69 -7.79
C LEU A 16 10.28 2.47 -7.65
N ARG A 17 10.46 3.51 -8.49
CA ARG A 17 11.68 4.34 -8.49
C ARG A 17 11.80 5.24 -7.26
N ASP A 18 10.68 5.55 -6.61
CA ASP A 18 10.65 6.41 -5.43
C ASP A 18 11.08 5.62 -4.18
N ARG A 19 12.33 5.81 -3.77
CA ARG A 19 12.91 5.12 -2.60
C ARG A 19 12.26 5.54 -1.28
N GLN A 20 11.79 6.79 -1.18
CA GLN A 20 11.08 7.24 0.02
C GLN A 20 9.71 6.58 0.12
N ALA A 21 9.00 6.47 -1.02
CA ALA A 21 7.76 5.69 -1.08
C ALA A 21 7.99 4.25 -0.67
N GLN A 22 9.03 3.58 -1.21
CA GLN A 22 9.36 2.20 -0.86
C GLN A 22 9.53 2.01 0.66
N ALA A 23 10.33 2.89 1.30
CA ALA A 23 10.55 2.83 2.74
C ALA A 23 9.27 3.04 3.55
N ARG A 24 8.43 4.02 3.17
CA ARG A 24 7.16 4.32 3.87
C ARG A 24 6.14 3.20 3.70
N ILE A 25 6.05 2.59 2.51
CA ILE A 25 5.20 1.42 2.23
C ILE A 25 5.66 0.24 3.09
N ALA A 26 6.96 -0.08 3.09
CA ALA A 26 7.50 -1.18 3.90
C ALA A 26 7.23 -0.97 5.40
N ALA A 27 7.42 0.26 5.90
CA ALA A 27 7.11 0.61 7.28
C ALA A 27 5.61 0.49 7.60
N ARG A 28 4.73 0.83 6.65
CA ARG A 28 3.27 0.64 6.83
C ARG A 28 2.90 -0.84 6.89
N ILE A 29 3.46 -1.67 6.02
CA ILE A 29 3.24 -3.13 6.03
C ILE A 29 3.74 -3.75 7.34
N ARG A 30 4.91 -3.34 7.81
CA ARG A 30 5.45 -3.79 9.11
C ARG A 30 4.56 -3.40 10.28
N ARG A 31 3.99 -2.20 10.29
CA ARG A 31 3.02 -1.82 11.33
C ARG A 31 1.74 -2.66 11.25
N ALA A 32 1.26 -2.93 10.05
CA ALA A 32 0.11 -3.79 9.83
C ALA A 32 0.33 -5.22 10.33
N SER A 33 1.52 -5.80 10.14
CA SER A 33 1.83 -7.16 10.66
C SER A 33 1.79 -7.24 12.19
N LEU A 34 2.11 -6.13 12.86
CA LEU A 34 2.00 -5.95 14.31
C LEU A 34 0.56 -5.65 14.78
N GLY A 35 -0.42 -5.68 13.88
CA GLY A 35 -1.83 -5.41 14.19
C GLY A 35 -2.20 -3.93 14.17
N ASN A 36 -1.27 -3.03 13.81
CA ASN A 36 -1.53 -1.60 13.71
C ASN A 36 -1.73 -1.19 12.25
N LEU A 37 -3.00 -1.14 11.82
CA LEU A 37 -3.37 -0.76 10.45
C LEU A 37 -3.26 0.75 10.19
N GLY A 38 -3.28 1.59 11.24
CA GLY A 38 -3.23 3.04 11.13
C GLY A 38 -4.43 3.61 10.37
N ASP A 39 -4.18 4.62 9.52
CA ASP A 39 -5.20 5.18 8.63
C ASP A 39 -5.61 4.15 7.57
N MET A 40 -6.77 3.54 7.82
CA MET A 40 -7.40 2.51 7.04
C MET A 40 -8.84 2.92 6.75
N LYS A 41 -9.24 2.80 5.48
CA LYS A 41 -10.62 2.93 5.06
C LYS A 41 -11.16 1.57 4.59
N PRO A 42 -12.20 1.00 5.23
CA PRO A 42 -12.90 -0.13 4.65
C PRO A 42 -13.62 0.31 3.37
N LEU A 43 -13.52 -0.54 2.35
CA LEU A 43 -14.22 -0.42 1.08
C LEU A 43 -15.30 -1.52 1.00
N ARG A 44 -15.69 -1.91 -0.20
CA ARG A 44 -16.69 -2.97 -0.42
C ARG A 44 -16.04 -4.35 -0.37
N GLU A 45 -16.83 -5.37 -0.03
CA GLU A 45 -16.45 -6.79 -0.14
C GLU A 45 -15.20 -7.19 0.66
N GLY A 46 -14.95 -6.54 1.80
CA GLY A 46 -13.80 -6.83 2.67
C GLY A 46 -12.47 -6.29 2.16
N LEU A 47 -12.50 -5.46 1.10
CA LEU A 47 -11.36 -4.68 0.64
C LEU A 47 -11.11 -3.51 1.61
N LEU A 48 -9.84 -3.24 1.88
CA LEU A 48 -9.34 -2.20 2.76
C LEU A 48 -8.36 -1.35 1.97
N GLU A 49 -8.45 -0.03 2.14
CA GLU A 49 -7.47 0.93 1.64
C GLU A 49 -6.61 1.42 2.82
N LEU A 50 -5.30 1.20 2.77
CA LEU A 50 -4.35 1.80 3.71
C LEU A 50 -3.71 3.01 3.07
N ARG A 51 -3.90 4.18 3.69
CA ARG A 51 -3.38 5.45 3.16
C ARG A 51 -2.00 5.73 3.70
N ILE A 52 -1.05 5.95 2.81
CA ILE A 52 0.31 6.30 3.18
C ILE A 52 0.40 7.81 3.22
N ASP A 53 0.72 8.33 4.40
CA ASP A 53 0.96 9.75 4.61
C ASP A 53 2.29 10.15 3.95
N TYR A 54 2.19 10.49 2.67
CA TYR A 54 3.28 10.91 1.79
C TYR A 54 2.69 11.65 0.60
N ASP A 55 3.26 12.81 0.25
CA ASP A 55 2.77 13.73 -0.79
C ASP A 55 2.29 13.11 -2.11
N PRO A 56 2.91 12.04 -2.66
CA PRO A 56 2.40 11.38 -3.85
C PRO A 56 1.07 10.63 -3.66
N GLY A 57 0.59 10.47 -2.43
CA GLY A 57 -0.72 9.90 -2.11
C GLY A 57 -0.84 8.40 -2.34
N TYR A 58 0.22 7.62 -2.08
CA TYR A 58 0.19 6.16 -2.24
C TYR A 58 -0.83 5.49 -1.30
N ARG A 59 -1.53 4.49 -1.83
CA ARG A 59 -2.57 3.72 -1.14
C ARG A 59 -2.29 2.23 -1.34
N LEU A 60 -2.36 1.42 -0.29
CA LEU A 60 -2.32 -0.03 -0.43
C LEU A 60 -3.73 -0.57 -0.40
N TYR A 61 -4.05 -1.42 -1.37
CA TYR A 61 -5.30 -2.18 -1.40
C TYR A 61 -5.05 -3.55 -0.79
N CYS A 62 -5.84 -3.90 0.22
CA CYS A 62 -5.66 -5.11 1.00
C CYS A 62 -6.98 -5.82 1.27
N ILE A 63 -6.96 -7.14 1.44
CA ILE A 63 -8.10 -7.90 1.95
C ILE A 63 -7.72 -8.47 3.32
N ARG A 64 -8.61 -8.38 4.29
CA ARG A 64 -8.42 -9.02 5.60
C ARG A 64 -9.26 -10.28 5.72
N LYS A 65 -8.61 -11.43 5.91
CA LYS A 65 -9.24 -12.72 6.23
C LYS A 65 -8.78 -13.16 7.61
N GLY A 66 -9.58 -12.87 8.64
CA GLY A 66 -9.22 -13.16 10.04
C GLY A 66 -7.94 -12.42 10.47
N GLN A 67 -6.88 -13.20 10.74
CA GLN A 67 -5.54 -12.72 11.10
C GLN A 67 -4.55 -12.69 9.93
N ILE A 68 -5.05 -12.73 8.69
CA ILE A 68 -4.25 -12.62 7.46
C ILE A 68 -4.64 -11.32 6.76
N LEU A 69 -3.63 -10.51 6.39
CA LEU A 69 -3.80 -9.35 5.52
C LEU A 69 -3.12 -9.63 4.18
N ILE A 70 -3.90 -9.65 3.11
CA ILE A 70 -3.44 -9.89 1.75
C ILE A 70 -3.28 -8.53 1.05
N VAL A 71 -2.05 -8.14 0.71
CA VAL A 71 -1.74 -6.91 -0.04
C VAL A 71 -1.83 -7.22 -1.54
N LEU A 72 -2.75 -6.54 -2.23
CA LEU A 72 -3.08 -6.82 -3.63
C LEU A 72 -2.27 -5.96 -4.62
N LEU A 73 -2.23 -4.66 -4.38
CA LEU A 73 -1.50 -3.68 -5.19
C LEU A 73 -1.42 -2.35 -4.43
N SER A 74 -0.66 -1.40 -4.97
CA SER A 74 -0.77 -0.01 -4.53
C SER A 74 -1.31 0.89 -5.64
N GLY A 75 -2.26 1.74 -5.26
CA GLY A 75 -2.75 2.86 -6.06
C GLY A 75 -1.95 4.11 -5.73
N GLY A 76 -1.30 4.65 -6.73
CA GLY A 76 -0.45 5.83 -6.63
C GLY A 76 0.14 6.01 -7.99
N ASP A 77 -0.74 6.36 -8.93
CA ASP A 77 -0.31 6.71 -10.27
C ASP A 77 0.57 7.94 -10.12
N LYS A 78 1.87 7.74 -10.25
CA LYS A 78 2.78 8.84 -10.53
C LYS A 78 2.50 9.26 -11.96
N LYS A 79 1.33 9.85 -12.21
CA LYS A 79 1.21 10.92 -13.20
C LYS A 79 2.21 11.93 -12.70
N GLN A 80 3.40 11.92 -13.31
CA GLN A 80 4.18 13.13 -13.39
C GLN A 80 3.18 14.22 -13.77
N PRO A 81 3.02 15.31 -12.99
CA PRO A 81 2.55 16.50 -13.63
C PRO A 81 3.61 16.77 -14.69
N GLU A 82 3.23 16.56 -15.95
CA GLU A 82 3.82 17.27 -17.07
C GLU A 82 4.12 18.67 -16.57
N ARG A 83 5.40 19.05 -16.63
CA ARG A 83 5.82 20.44 -16.43
C ARG A 83 4.97 21.27 -17.38
N ARG A 84 3.92 21.91 -16.88
CA ARG A 84 3.31 23.05 -17.57
C ARG A 84 4.28 24.21 -17.37
N HIS A 85 5.08 24.43 -18.40
CA HIS A 85 5.66 25.74 -18.68
C HIS A 85 4.54 26.71 -19.03
#